data_AF-A0A964R7N0-F1
#
_entry.id   AF-A0A964R7N0-F1
#
_cell.length_a   1.000
_cell.length_b   1.000
_cell.length_c   1.000
_cell.angle_alpha   90.00
_cell.angle_beta   90.00
_cell.angle_gamma   90.00
#
_symmetry.space_group_name_H-M   'P 1'
#
loop_
_entity.id
_entity.type
_entity.pdbx_description
1 polymer ?
#
loop_
_entity_poly.entity_id
_entity_poly.type
_entity_poly.pdbx_seq_one_letter_code
_entity_poly.pdbx_strand_id
1 'polypeptide(L)'
;MILWLLVRRSLRQHLLSTVVTALSLALAGGLLMSVWVVKRQARATFTGQTGAWDAVLGARGAKLQLVLNALFHLEASPGNVAFSDFQTLSSNRVVALAIPIAVGDNYLGYRIVGTLTNLFTEAEAAPGRRFRLVAGGRWFEDGYREAVVGSFVAQRLGLKPGDTFKPYHGLNFNPKEQHEDEYVVTGILEPSNTPADRVLWIPLAGLQNMSGHAAATASDVSAVLVKLRSAVAGQQLDMLYNKQGDRLTFAWPLGTVLAQLFNKMGWFDQVLELVAYLVALVAAGSVLASIYNSLSARRRDLAILRALGARRILVFASIILEATSIAALGMVLAWGLYAVIMGAVSAVIRAQTGVVLDPWAWDPVLVIAPLALVVLGALAGVLPAIKAYSNPVAENLAPES
;
A
#
# COMPACT_ATOMS: atom_id res chain seq x y z
N MET A 1 3.92 26.16 37.92
CA MET A 1 4.63 25.15 38.73
C MET A 1 3.68 24.24 39.53
N ILE A 2 2.69 24.79 40.26
CA ILE A 2 1.76 24.00 41.11
C ILE A 2 0.90 23.00 40.29
N LEU A 3 0.32 23.43 39.15
CA LEU A 3 -0.52 22.56 38.30
C LEU A 3 0.21 21.29 37.85
N TRP A 4 1.44 21.41 37.40
CA TRP A 4 2.25 20.27 36.95
C TRP A 4 2.56 19.30 38.09
N LEU A 5 2.83 19.81 39.29
CA LEU A 5 3.07 18.96 40.46
C LEU A 5 1.82 18.17 40.85
N LEU A 6 0.64 18.80 40.79
CA LEU A 6 -0.64 18.12 41.02
C LEU A 6 -0.88 17.01 40.01
N VAL A 7 -0.71 17.30 38.71
CA VAL A 7 -0.86 16.32 37.64
C VAL A 7 0.11 15.16 37.82
N ARG A 8 1.41 15.44 38.01
CA ARG A 8 2.43 14.39 38.19
C ARG A 8 2.15 13.50 39.39
N ARG A 9 1.70 14.08 40.51
CA ARG A 9 1.32 13.31 41.70
C ARG A 9 0.10 12.42 41.41
N SER A 10 -0.90 12.97 40.73
CA SER A 10 -2.09 12.22 40.35
C SER A 10 -1.78 11.04 39.43
N LEU A 11 -0.99 11.27 38.37
CA LEU A 11 -0.58 10.22 37.43
C LEU A 11 0.17 9.07 38.15
N ARG A 12 0.97 9.40 39.17
CA ARG A 12 1.67 8.39 39.99
C ARG A 12 0.74 7.66 40.96
N GLN A 13 -0.17 8.37 41.60
CA GLN A 13 -1.13 7.79 42.54
C GLN A 13 -2.13 6.86 41.84
N HIS A 14 -2.46 7.15 40.58
CA HIS A 14 -3.34 6.34 39.73
C HIS A 14 -2.58 5.72 38.55
N LEU A 15 -1.38 5.19 38.82
CA LEU A 15 -0.48 4.70 37.78
C LEU A 15 -1.11 3.62 36.90
N LEU A 16 -1.77 2.62 37.50
CA LEU A 16 -2.39 1.54 36.73
C LEU A 16 -3.43 2.07 35.74
N SER A 17 -4.34 2.93 36.20
CA SER A 17 -5.36 3.53 35.32
C SER A 17 -4.71 4.41 34.26
N THR A 18 -3.73 5.23 34.63
CA THR A 18 -2.97 6.08 33.71
C THR A 18 -2.31 5.26 32.60
N VAL A 19 -1.64 4.17 32.95
CA VAL A 19 -0.95 3.29 32.00
C VAL A 19 -1.95 2.58 31.09
N VAL A 20 -3.02 2.00 31.64
CA VAL A 20 -4.05 1.33 30.83
C VAL A 20 -4.68 2.31 29.84
N THR A 21 -5.06 3.50 30.29
CA THR A 21 -5.64 4.53 29.42
C THR A 21 -4.66 5.03 28.36
N ALA A 22 -3.39 5.24 28.71
CA ALA A 22 -2.36 5.63 27.76
C ALA A 22 -2.12 4.52 26.72
N LEU A 23 -2.11 3.24 27.11
CA LEU A 23 -2.00 2.10 26.20
C LEU A 23 -3.22 1.95 25.29
N SER A 24 -4.44 2.16 25.80
CA SER A 24 -5.65 2.16 24.97
C SER A 24 -5.61 3.26 23.91
N LEU A 25 -5.14 4.46 24.27
CA LEU A 25 -4.90 5.55 23.32
C LEU A 25 -3.77 5.20 22.35
N ALA A 26 -2.69 4.58 22.81
CA ALA A 26 -1.59 4.13 21.96
C ALA A 26 -2.07 3.14 20.89
N LEU A 27 -2.90 2.17 21.28
CA LEU A 27 -3.56 1.23 20.37
C LEU A 27 -4.44 1.95 19.36
N ALA A 28 -5.30 2.88 19.81
CA ALA A 28 -6.17 3.65 18.93
C ALA A 28 -5.37 4.48 17.91
N GLY A 29 -4.40 5.26 18.37
CA GLY A 29 -3.58 6.12 17.51
C GLY A 29 -2.68 5.31 16.57
N GLY A 30 -2.03 4.27 17.08
CA GLY A 30 -1.11 3.43 16.30
C GLY A 30 -1.85 2.67 15.19
N LEU A 31 -3.01 2.08 15.50
CA LEU A 31 -3.85 1.40 14.51
C LEU A 31 -4.36 2.38 13.46
N LEU A 32 -4.89 3.52 13.90
CA LEU A 32 -5.43 4.55 13.02
C LEU A 32 -4.37 5.06 12.04
N MET A 33 -3.18 5.44 12.54
CA MET A 33 -2.06 5.85 11.69
C MET A 33 -1.66 4.75 10.71
N SER A 34 -1.55 3.50 11.18
CA SER A 34 -1.14 2.37 10.35
C SER A 34 -2.12 2.11 9.21
N VAL A 35 -3.42 2.03 9.49
CA VAL A 35 -4.48 1.82 8.48
C VAL A 35 -4.42 2.91 7.40
N TRP A 36 -4.30 4.17 7.81
CA TRP A 36 -4.28 5.28 6.85
C TRP A 36 -3.02 5.33 6.00
N VAL A 37 -1.86 5.04 6.59
CA VAL A 37 -0.59 5.00 5.86
C VAL A 37 -0.55 3.82 4.90
N VAL A 38 -0.93 2.62 5.35
CA VAL A 38 -1.02 1.43 4.47
C VAL A 38 -1.95 1.69 3.30
N LYS A 39 -3.14 2.24 3.54
CA LYS A 39 -4.10 2.61 2.49
C LYS A 39 -3.50 3.55 1.45
N ARG A 40 -2.89 4.66 1.89
CA ARG A 40 -2.33 5.66 0.96
C ARG A 40 -1.10 5.15 0.24
N GLN A 41 -0.20 4.44 0.91
CA GLN A 41 0.96 3.87 0.26
C GLN A 41 0.58 2.76 -0.70
N ALA A 42 -0.37 1.88 -0.37
CA ALA A 42 -0.86 0.86 -1.29
C ALA A 42 -1.44 1.49 -2.56
N ARG A 43 -2.28 2.52 -2.40
CA ARG A 43 -2.83 3.28 -3.53
C ARG A 43 -1.74 3.95 -4.36
N ALA A 44 -0.84 4.71 -3.72
CA ALA A 44 0.23 5.44 -4.39
C ALA A 44 1.19 4.50 -5.12
N THR A 45 1.56 3.39 -4.49
CA THR A 45 2.43 2.37 -5.07
C THR A 45 1.76 1.76 -6.29
N PHE A 46 0.48 1.38 -6.20
CA PHE A 46 -0.22 0.78 -7.32
C PHE A 46 -0.45 1.75 -8.48
N THR A 47 -0.85 3.00 -8.20
CA THR A 47 -1.09 4.00 -9.26
C THR A 47 0.20 4.59 -9.83
N GLY A 48 1.31 4.52 -9.07
CA GLY A 48 2.62 5.06 -9.45
C GLY A 48 3.57 4.02 -10.07
N GLN A 49 3.27 2.73 -9.97
CA GLN A 49 4.08 1.64 -10.56
C GLN A 49 3.75 1.33 -12.02
N THR A 50 3.32 2.32 -12.82
CA THR A 50 3.17 2.12 -14.28
C THR A 50 4.51 1.98 -15.00
N GLY A 51 5.63 2.08 -14.28
CA GLY A 51 6.98 2.07 -14.84
C GLY A 51 7.21 3.31 -15.71
N ALA A 52 7.85 3.12 -16.85
CA ALA A 52 8.06 4.15 -17.87
C ALA A 52 6.87 4.34 -18.83
N TRP A 53 5.77 3.62 -18.63
CA TRP A 53 4.67 3.49 -19.58
C TRP A 53 3.56 4.50 -19.33
N ASP A 54 3.00 5.02 -20.43
CA ASP A 54 1.89 5.97 -20.39
C ASP A 54 0.55 5.31 -20.75
N ALA A 55 0.61 4.22 -21.53
CA ALA A 55 -0.57 3.48 -21.99
C ALA A 55 -0.28 2.01 -22.26
N VAL A 56 -1.34 1.24 -22.46
CA VAL A 56 -1.30 -0.14 -22.97
C VAL A 56 -2.29 -0.27 -24.12
N LEU A 57 -1.89 -0.84 -25.24
CA LEU A 57 -2.78 -1.27 -26.32
C LEU A 57 -3.02 -2.78 -26.20
N GLY A 58 -4.27 -3.21 -26.38
CA GLY A 58 -4.64 -4.62 -26.30
C GLY A 58 -5.89 -4.94 -27.10
N ALA A 59 -6.28 -6.21 -27.08
CA ALA A 59 -7.56 -6.66 -27.63
C ALA A 59 -8.74 -5.90 -27.00
N ARG A 60 -9.86 -5.82 -27.73
CA ARG A 60 -11.06 -5.13 -27.25
C ARG A 60 -11.53 -5.70 -25.91
N GLY A 61 -11.66 -4.85 -24.90
CA GLY A 61 -12.08 -5.29 -23.57
C GLY A 61 -12.07 -4.18 -22.51
N ALA A 62 -12.12 -4.58 -21.24
CA ALA A 62 -12.05 -3.63 -20.13
C ALA A 62 -10.63 -3.07 -19.98
N LYS A 63 -10.50 -1.73 -20.00
CA LYS A 63 -9.21 -1.03 -19.81
C LYS A 63 -8.46 -1.50 -18.55
N LEU A 64 -9.17 -1.67 -17.43
CA LEU A 64 -8.57 -2.12 -16.18
C LEU A 64 -7.98 -3.52 -16.30
N GLN A 65 -8.72 -4.48 -16.86
CA GLN A 65 -8.23 -5.86 -17.06
C GLN A 65 -6.98 -5.87 -17.94
N LEU A 66 -6.99 -5.10 -19.03
CA LEU A 66 -5.84 -4.97 -19.93
C LEU A 66 -4.59 -4.46 -19.19
N VAL A 67 -4.74 -3.42 -18.36
CA VAL A 67 -3.62 -2.86 -17.60
C VAL A 67 -3.13 -3.84 -16.52
N LEU A 68 -4.04 -4.48 -15.79
CA LEU A 68 -3.69 -5.48 -14.76
C LEU A 68 -2.98 -6.70 -15.35
N ASN A 69 -3.36 -7.12 -16.55
CA ASN A 69 -2.67 -8.17 -17.29
C ASN A 69 -1.26 -7.73 -17.71
N ALA A 70 -1.18 -6.60 -18.42
CA ALA A 70 0.03 -6.21 -19.13
C ALA A 70 1.14 -5.67 -18.21
N LEU A 71 0.78 -4.88 -17.19
CA LEU A 71 1.75 -4.24 -16.30
C LEU A 71 1.91 -4.95 -14.97
N PHE A 72 0.83 -5.53 -14.41
CA PHE A 72 0.86 -6.11 -13.06
C PHE A 72 0.88 -7.63 -13.06
N HIS A 73 0.60 -8.27 -14.20
CA HIS A 73 0.55 -9.71 -14.35
C HIS A 73 -0.50 -10.41 -13.46
N LEU A 74 -1.60 -9.71 -13.12
CA LEU A 74 -2.64 -10.16 -12.18
C LEU A 74 -3.92 -10.66 -12.86
N GLU A 75 -4.08 -10.45 -14.16
CA GLU A 75 -5.29 -10.83 -14.92
C GLU A 75 -4.95 -11.63 -16.17
N ALA A 76 -5.92 -12.35 -16.72
CA ALA A 76 -5.77 -13.00 -18.02
C ALA A 76 -5.76 -11.97 -19.17
N SER A 77 -5.13 -12.34 -20.29
CA SER A 77 -5.21 -11.50 -21.48
C SER A 77 -6.66 -11.39 -21.96
N PRO A 78 -7.17 -10.17 -22.27
CA PRO A 78 -8.51 -10.02 -22.83
C PRO A 78 -8.62 -10.59 -24.26
N GLY A 79 -7.48 -10.89 -24.89
CA GLY A 79 -7.38 -11.47 -26.22
C GLY A 79 -6.00 -11.19 -26.83
N ASN A 80 -5.90 -11.35 -28.15
CA ASN A 80 -4.68 -11.11 -28.91
C ASN A 80 -4.81 -9.86 -29.79
N VAL A 81 -3.66 -9.24 -30.06
CA VAL A 81 -3.47 -8.11 -30.98
C VAL A 81 -2.64 -8.61 -32.14
N ALA A 82 -3.10 -8.36 -33.37
CA ALA A 82 -2.37 -8.76 -34.56
C ALA A 82 -1.00 -8.09 -34.59
N PHE A 83 0.03 -8.81 -35.05
CA PHE A 83 1.39 -8.25 -35.11
C PHE A 83 1.47 -6.98 -35.99
N SER A 84 0.66 -6.90 -37.04
CA SER A 84 0.54 -5.73 -37.92
C SER A 84 0.00 -4.49 -37.19
N ASP A 85 -0.90 -4.67 -36.23
CA ASP A 85 -1.42 -3.57 -35.38
C ASP A 85 -0.29 -3.03 -34.47
N PHE A 86 0.55 -3.93 -33.92
CA PHE A 86 1.76 -3.54 -33.20
C PHE A 86 2.75 -2.76 -34.09
N GLN A 87 3.04 -3.25 -35.30
CA GLN A 87 3.94 -2.57 -36.25
C GLN A 87 3.44 -1.18 -36.63
N THR A 88 2.14 -1.05 -36.86
CA THR A 88 1.48 0.23 -37.18
C THR A 88 1.62 1.21 -36.01
N LEU A 89 1.36 0.75 -34.78
CA LEU A 89 1.52 1.57 -33.59
C LEU A 89 2.98 1.98 -33.37
N SER A 90 3.93 1.04 -33.50
CA SER A 90 5.36 1.27 -33.28
C SER A 90 5.93 2.30 -34.27
N SER A 91 5.44 2.31 -35.50
CA SER A 91 5.83 3.26 -36.54
C SER A 91 5.17 4.65 -36.40
N ASN A 92 4.23 4.80 -35.45
CA ASN A 92 3.50 6.05 -35.27
C ASN A 92 4.40 7.12 -34.62
N ARG A 93 4.49 8.29 -35.25
CA ARG A 93 5.36 9.40 -34.80
C ARG A 93 5.08 9.87 -33.38
N VAL A 94 3.85 9.70 -32.88
CA VAL A 94 3.47 10.15 -31.52
C VAL A 94 3.88 9.17 -30.42
N VAL A 95 4.30 7.96 -30.80
CA VAL A 95 4.82 6.92 -29.91
C VAL A 95 6.34 7.08 -29.78
N ALA A 96 6.83 7.07 -28.55
CA ALA A 96 8.25 7.15 -28.22
C ALA A 96 8.88 5.75 -28.18
N LEU A 97 8.15 4.79 -27.60
CA LEU A 97 8.55 3.40 -27.47
C LEU A 97 7.31 2.52 -27.43
N ALA A 98 7.33 1.40 -28.14
CA ALA A 98 6.29 0.36 -28.11
C ALA A 98 6.95 -1.00 -27.89
N ILE A 99 6.58 -1.68 -26.81
CA ILE A 99 7.10 -3.01 -26.48
C ILE A 99 5.96 -4.03 -26.52
N PRO A 100 6.02 -5.04 -27.40
CA PRO A 100 5.05 -6.11 -27.41
C PRO A 100 5.32 -7.07 -26.25
N ILE A 101 4.23 -7.60 -25.69
CA ILE A 101 4.28 -8.71 -24.74
C ILE A 101 3.32 -9.81 -25.15
N ALA A 102 3.71 -11.05 -24.92
CA ALA A 102 2.84 -12.21 -24.95
C ALA A 102 2.81 -12.85 -23.56
N VAL A 103 1.65 -13.39 -23.19
CA VAL A 103 1.45 -14.09 -21.91
C VAL A 103 0.57 -15.32 -22.15
N GLY A 104 0.69 -16.32 -21.30
CA GLY A 104 -0.13 -17.53 -21.41
C GLY A 104 0.25 -18.59 -20.40
N ASP A 105 1.54 -18.68 -20.06
CA ASP A 105 2.09 -19.77 -19.28
C ASP A 105 2.71 -19.32 -17.96
N ASN A 106 3.08 -20.29 -17.14
CA ASN A 106 3.69 -20.07 -15.84
C ASN A 106 4.86 -21.03 -15.58
N TYR A 107 5.66 -20.70 -14.58
CA TYR A 107 6.57 -21.63 -13.92
C TYR A 107 6.27 -21.63 -12.43
N LEU A 108 5.76 -22.76 -11.92
CA LEU A 108 5.37 -22.94 -10.52
C LEU A 108 4.43 -21.83 -10.00
N GLY A 109 3.51 -21.36 -10.85
CA GLY A 109 2.54 -20.31 -10.53
C GLY A 109 3.02 -18.88 -10.76
N TYR A 110 4.30 -18.67 -11.13
CA TYR A 110 4.81 -17.36 -11.55
C TYR A 110 4.68 -17.21 -13.07
N ARG A 111 4.11 -16.09 -13.52
CA ARG A 111 3.84 -15.87 -14.94
C ARG A 111 5.13 -15.81 -15.75
N ILE A 112 5.10 -16.40 -16.94
CA ILE A 112 6.11 -16.22 -17.98
C ILE A 112 5.59 -15.16 -18.95
N VAL A 113 6.45 -14.19 -19.27
CA VAL A 113 6.12 -13.09 -20.18
C VAL A 113 7.12 -13.11 -21.33
N GLY A 114 6.61 -13.35 -22.54
CA GLY A 114 7.37 -13.23 -23.77
C GLY A 114 7.49 -11.77 -24.19
N THR A 115 8.69 -11.28 -24.46
CA THR A 115 8.90 -9.89 -24.92
C THR A 115 10.19 -9.76 -25.72
N LEU A 116 10.47 -8.55 -26.22
CA LEU A 116 11.68 -8.23 -26.95
C LEU A 116 12.76 -7.72 -25.98
N THR A 117 14.01 -7.97 -26.33
CA THR A 117 15.18 -7.55 -25.52
C THR A 117 15.23 -6.02 -25.31
N ASN A 118 14.68 -5.23 -26.24
CA ASN A 118 14.65 -3.77 -26.12
C ASN A 118 13.78 -3.24 -24.98
N LEU A 119 12.92 -4.07 -24.37
CA LEU A 119 12.29 -3.77 -23.09
C LEU A 119 13.33 -3.34 -22.05
N PHE A 120 14.44 -4.08 -21.95
CA PHE A 120 15.43 -3.88 -20.90
C PHE A 120 16.43 -2.78 -21.25
N THR A 121 16.71 -2.58 -22.53
CA THR A 121 17.74 -1.61 -22.98
C THR A 121 17.19 -0.20 -23.19
N GLU A 122 15.91 -0.06 -23.56
CA GLU A 122 15.30 1.23 -23.89
C GLU A 122 14.28 1.71 -22.85
N ALA A 123 13.60 0.81 -22.14
CA ALA A 123 12.62 1.20 -21.12
C ALA A 123 13.26 1.41 -19.74
N GLU A 124 12.54 2.15 -18.89
CA GLU A 124 12.88 2.26 -17.47
C GLU A 124 12.01 1.30 -16.66
N ALA A 125 12.62 0.59 -15.72
CA ALA A 125 11.93 -0.30 -14.81
C ALA A 125 11.00 0.49 -13.87
N ALA A 126 11.45 1.68 -13.45
CA ALA A 126 10.70 2.68 -12.71
C ALA A 126 11.17 4.08 -13.16
N PRO A 127 10.41 5.17 -12.91
CA PRO A 127 10.82 6.51 -13.30
C PRO A 127 12.27 6.84 -12.90
N GLY A 128 13.13 7.10 -13.88
CA GLY A 128 14.55 7.40 -13.69
C GLY A 128 15.45 6.22 -13.33
N ARG A 129 14.94 4.98 -13.37
CA ARG A 129 15.68 3.74 -13.04
C ARG A 129 15.57 2.72 -14.17
N ARG A 130 16.69 2.44 -14.85
CA ARG A 130 16.78 1.41 -15.89
C ARG A 130 16.79 0.00 -15.32
N PHE A 131 16.45 -0.98 -16.15
CA PHE A 131 16.66 -2.39 -15.85
C PHE A 131 18.16 -2.69 -15.74
N ARG A 132 18.52 -3.54 -14.76
CA ARG A 132 19.89 -4.00 -14.51
C ARG A 132 19.84 -5.46 -14.13
N LEU A 133 20.95 -6.15 -14.35
CA LEU A 133 21.14 -7.55 -13.97
C LEU A 133 22.11 -7.66 -12.80
N VAL A 134 21.88 -8.65 -11.95
CA VAL A 134 22.88 -9.11 -10.99
C VAL A 134 24.17 -9.48 -11.74
N ALA A 135 25.32 -9.17 -11.15
CA ALA A 135 26.62 -9.40 -11.74
C ALA A 135 26.78 -10.85 -12.25
N GLY A 136 27.30 -10.99 -13.47
CA GLY A 136 27.47 -12.29 -14.15
C GLY A 136 26.26 -12.73 -14.98
N GLY A 137 25.13 -12.04 -14.90
CA GLY A 137 23.99 -12.27 -15.79
C GLY A 137 24.13 -11.57 -17.15
N ARG A 138 23.38 -12.06 -18.13
CA ARG A 138 23.16 -11.39 -19.43
C ARG A 138 21.68 -11.36 -19.79
N TRP A 139 21.30 -10.46 -20.69
CA TRP A 139 19.96 -10.48 -21.28
C TRP A 139 19.80 -11.75 -22.12
N PHE A 140 18.57 -12.22 -22.27
CA PHE A 140 18.30 -13.28 -23.24
C PHE A 140 18.53 -12.77 -24.66
N GLU A 141 18.82 -13.69 -25.56
CA GLU A 141 18.90 -13.43 -26.99
C GLU A 141 17.63 -13.89 -27.71
N ASP A 142 17.14 -13.08 -28.64
CA ASP A 142 15.97 -13.43 -29.45
C ASP A 142 16.27 -14.71 -30.25
N GLY A 143 15.38 -15.71 -30.18
CA GLY A 143 15.51 -16.98 -30.88
C GLY A 143 16.13 -18.12 -30.05
N TYR A 144 16.64 -17.85 -28.86
CA TYR A 144 17.11 -18.87 -27.93
C TYR A 144 16.08 -19.19 -26.84
N ARG A 145 16.23 -20.35 -26.20
CA ARG A 145 15.41 -20.74 -25.05
C ARG A 145 16.05 -20.25 -23.76
N GLU A 146 16.02 -18.95 -23.61
CA GLU A 146 16.69 -18.25 -22.52
C GLU A 146 15.69 -17.45 -21.71
N ALA A 147 16.03 -17.20 -20.44
CA ALA A 147 15.18 -16.45 -19.55
C ALA A 147 15.97 -15.47 -18.69
N VAL A 148 15.39 -14.29 -18.52
CA VAL A 148 15.78 -13.33 -17.48
C VAL A 148 14.72 -13.38 -16.39
N VAL A 149 15.13 -13.70 -15.16
CA VAL A 149 14.19 -13.92 -14.06
C VAL A 149 14.09 -12.67 -13.20
N GLY A 150 12.87 -12.25 -12.88
CA GLY A 150 12.64 -11.16 -11.94
C GLY A 150 13.19 -11.46 -10.54
N SER A 151 13.67 -10.43 -9.84
CA SER A 151 14.39 -10.62 -8.56
C SER A 151 13.57 -11.34 -7.49
N PHE A 152 12.26 -11.07 -7.42
CA PHE A 152 11.35 -11.69 -6.47
C PHE A 152 11.14 -13.17 -6.78
N VAL A 153 10.93 -13.53 -8.05
CA VAL A 153 10.78 -14.93 -8.46
C VAL A 153 12.06 -15.71 -8.20
N ALA A 154 13.22 -15.14 -8.57
CA ALA A 154 14.51 -15.78 -8.37
C ALA A 154 14.75 -16.09 -6.88
N GLN A 155 14.48 -15.13 -5.99
CA GLN A 155 14.59 -15.34 -4.55
C GLN A 155 13.62 -16.40 -4.03
N ARG A 156 12.37 -16.41 -4.53
CA ARG A 156 11.31 -17.31 -4.08
C ARG A 156 11.52 -18.76 -4.50
N LEU A 157 12.01 -18.97 -5.71
CA LEU A 157 12.25 -20.29 -6.28
C LEU A 157 13.70 -20.76 -6.13
N GLY A 158 14.59 -19.89 -5.64
CA GLY A 158 16.02 -20.20 -5.49
C GLY A 158 16.79 -20.26 -6.81
N LEU A 159 16.26 -19.66 -7.88
CA LEU A 159 16.85 -19.69 -9.22
C LEU A 159 18.12 -18.84 -9.31
N LYS A 160 19.08 -19.32 -10.11
CA LYS A 160 20.38 -18.72 -10.40
C LYS A 160 20.66 -18.75 -11.90
N PRO A 161 21.55 -17.88 -12.42
CA PRO A 161 22.05 -18.03 -13.79
C PRO A 161 22.67 -19.42 -13.98
N GLY A 162 22.28 -20.10 -15.06
CA GLY A 162 22.65 -21.48 -15.38
C GLY A 162 21.58 -22.53 -15.03
N ASP A 163 20.61 -22.21 -14.18
CA ASP A 163 19.51 -23.14 -13.89
C ASP A 163 18.60 -23.31 -15.11
N THR A 164 17.95 -24.47 -15.23
CA THR A 164 16.96 -24.73 -16.27
C THR A 164 15.56 -24.90 -15.70
N PHE A 165 14.55 -24.59 -16.52
CA PHE A 165 13.17 -24.86 -16.17
C PHE A 165 12.31 -25.18 -17.39
N LYS A 166 11.23 -25.92 -17.16
CA LYS A 166 10.17 -26.19 -18.14
C LYS A 166 8.88 -25.45 -17.77
N PRO A 167 8.30 -24.64 -18.67
CA PRO A 167 7.02 -23.97 -18.45
C PRO A 167 5.85 -24.92 -18.23
N TYR A 168 4.76 -24.39 -17.67
CA TYR A 168 3.47 -25.06 -17.54
C TYR A 168 2.39 -24.23 -18.24
N HIS A 169 1.51 -24.91 -18.97
CA HIS A 169 0.47 -24.28 -19.76
C HIS A 169 -0.57 -23.59 -18.89
N GLY A 170 -0.97 -22.40 -19.31
CA GLY A 170 -1.98 -21.61 -18.62
C GLY A 170 -1.41 -20.78 -17.47
N LEU A 171 -2.25 -19.92 -16.90
CA LEU A 171 -1.84 -18.98 -15.86
C LEU A 171 -1.84 -19.58 -14.44
N ASN A 172 -2.58 -20.68 -14.25
CA ASN A 172 -2.64 -21.40 -12.99
C ASN A 172 -1.74 -22.63 -13.08
N PHE A 173 -0.90 -22.82 -12.06
CA PHE A 173 -0.02 -23.98 -12.00
C PHE A 173 -0.83 -25.29 -11.98
N ASN A 174 -0.59 -26.14 -12.98
CA ASN A 174 -1.08 -27.50 -13.02
C ASN A 174 0.08 -28.43 -13.38
N PRO A 175 0.49 -29.37 -12.49
CA PRO A 175 1.64 -30.23 -12.75
C PRO A 175 1.46 -31.17 -13.95
N LYS A 176 0.24 -31.33 -14.48
CA LYS A 176 -0.06 -32.17 -15.65
C LYS A 176 0.14 -31.46 -16.99
N GLU A 177 0.27 -30.15 -16.97
CA GLU A 177 0.30 -29.30 -18.17
C GLU A 177 1.72 -28.78 -18.43
N GLN A 178 2.74 -29.63 -18.24
CA GLN A 178 4.13 -29.20 -18.43
C GLN A 178 4.50 -29.22 -19.93
N HIS A 179 5.12 -28.15 -20.41
CA HIS A 179 5.67 -28.11 -21.76
C HIS A 179 6.97 -28.93 -21.83
N GLU A 180 7.28 -29.47 -23.00
CA GLU A 180 8.59 -30.11 -23.23
C GLU A 180 9.72 -29.10 -23.37
N ASP A 181 9.37 -27.84 -23.60
CA ASP A 181 10.32 -26.77 -23.86
C ASP A 181 11.13 -26.42 -22.61
N GLU A 182 12.44 -26.62 -22.67
CA GLU A 182 13.35 -26.24 -21.58
C GLU A 182 14.04 -24.90 -21.87
N TYR A 183 14.07 -24.03 -20.86
CA TYR A 183 14.69 -22.71 -20.88
C TYR A 183 15.84 -22.64 -19.87
N VAL A 184 16.90 -21.91 -20.23
CA VAL A 184 18.06 -21.64 -19.37
C VAL A 184 17.97 -20.23 -18.80
N VAL A 185 18.15 -20.08 -17.49
CA VAL A 185 18.24 -18.78 -16.84
C VAL A 185 19.59 -18.13 -17.18
N THR A 186 19.57 -17.02 -17.90
CA THR A 186 20.79 -16.30 -18.31
C THR A 186 21.08 -15.07 -17.45
N GLY A 187 20.08 -14.55 -16.76
CA GLY A 187 20.23 -13.40 -15.89
C GLY A 187 19.13 -13.31 -14.84
N ILE A 188 19.43 -12.59 -13.76
CA ILE A 188 18.47 -12.20 -12.73
C ILE A 188 18.43 -10.68 -12.68
N LEU A 189 17.24 -10.09 -12.70
CA LEU A 189 17.07 -8.65 -12.52
C LEU A 189 17.60 -8.21 -11.15
N GLU A 190 18.30 -7.08 -11.09
CA GLU A 190 18.42 -6.35 -9.83
C GLU A 190 17.02 -5.90 -9.37
N PRO A 191 16.73 -5.85 -8.05
CA PRO A 191 15.41 -5.47 -7.56
C PRO A 191 14.95 -4.10 -8.09
N SER A 192 13.95 -4.10 -8.97
CA SER A 192 13.33 -2.87 -9.46
C SER A 192 12.25 -2.35 -8.50
N ASN A 193 11.73 -3.23 -7.64
CA ASN A 193 10.53 -3.06 -6.81
C ASN A 193 9.29 -2.75 -7.65
N THR A 194 9.20 -3.35 -8.84
CA THR A 194 8.05 -3.23 -9.75
C THR A 194 7.51 -4.61 -10.11
N PRO A 195 6.33 -4.72 -10.74
CA PRO A 195 5.77 -6.04 -11.07
C PRO A 195 6.67 -6.87 -11.99
N ALA A 196 7.61 -6.24 -12.69
CA ALA A 196 8.63 -6.92 -13.50
C ALA A 196 9.53 -7.87 -12.70
N ASP A 197 9.65 -7.67 -11.38
CA ASP A 197 10.37 -8.58 -10.49
C ASP A 197 9.63 -9.92 -10.26
N ARG A 198 8.34 -10.00 -10.61
CA ARG A 198 7.44 -11.10 -10.25
C ARG A 198 7.17 -12.09 -11.39
N VAL A 199 7.91 -11.99 -12.49
CA VAL A 199 7.75 -12.83 -13.67
C VAL A 199 9.08 -13.36 -14.17
N LEU A 200 9.00 -14.39 -15.03
CA LEU A 200 10.10 -14.83 -15.86
C LEU A 200 9.94 -14.20 -17.24
N TRP A 201 10.98 -13.55 -17.73
CA TRP A 201 11.00 -12.94 -19.05
C TRP A 201 11.70 -13.87 -20.03
N ILE A 202 11.06 -14.17 -21.15
CA ILE A 202 11.64 -14.97 -22.24
C ILE A 202 11.50 -14.24 -23.57
N PRO A 203 12.24 -14.63 -24.62
CA PRO A 203 12.02 -14.10 -25.96
C PRO A 203 10.56 -14.23 -26.40
N LEU A 204 10.03 -13.19 -27.03
CA LEU A 204 8.64 -13.13 -27.52
C LEU A 204 8.29 -14.35 -28.37
N ALA A 205 9.15 -14.65 -29.34
CA ALA A 205 9.02 -15.80 -30.22
C ALA A 205 9.09 -17.15 -29.48
N GLY A 206 9.79 -17.20 -28.34
CA GLY A 206 9.88 -18.41 -27.51
C GLY A 206 8.53 -18.76 -26.87
N LEU A 207 7.82 -17.76 -26.34
CA LEU A 207 6.47 -17.98 -25.80
C LEU A 207 5.47 -18.30 -26.93
N GLN A 208 5.53 -17.54 -28.01
CA GLN A 208 4.61 -17.66 -29.14
C GLN A 208 4.69 -19.03 -29.85
N ASN A 209 5.90 -19.55 -30.02
CA ASN A 209 6.16 -20.81 -30.72
C ASN A 209 6.36 -22.00 -29.77
N MET A 210 5.93 -21.86 -28.50
CA MET A 210 6.02 -22.95 -27.53
C MET A 210 5.16 -24.14 -27.96
N SER A 211 5.63 -25.36 -27.69
CA SER A 211 4.91 -26.57 -28.09
C SER A 211 3.52 -26.60 -27.45
N GLY A 212 2.49 -26.94 -28.23
CA GLY A 212 1.09 -26.93 -27.79
C GLY A 212 0.33 -25.63 -28.04
N HIS A 213 1.01 -24.55 -28.44
CA HIS A 213 0.35 -23.31 -28.85
C HIS A 213 -0.18 -23.37 -30.30
N ALA A 214 -1.29 -22.66 -30.54
CA ALA A 214 -1.92 -22.63 -31.85
C ALA A 214 -1.08 -21.83 -32.86
N ALA A 215 -0.61 -22.50 -33.91
CA ALA A 215 0.21 -21.89 -34.96
C ALA A 215 -0.48 -20.68 -35.65
N ALA A 216 -1.81 -20.67 -35.70
CA ALA A 216 -2.59 -19.59 -36.31
C ALA A 216 -2.44 -18.22 -35.62
N THR A 217 -2.09 -18.20 -34.34
CA THR A 217 -1.91 -16.97 -33.56
C THR A 217 -0.46 -16.78 -33.09
N ALA A 218 0.48 -17.56 -33.63
CA ALA A 218 1.88 -17.53 -33.20
C ALA A 218 2.56 -16.19 -33.47
N SER A 219 2.05 -15.35 -34.36
CA SER A 219 2.57 -13.99 -34.55
C SER A 219 1.99 -12.96 -33.58
N ASP A 220 0.84 -13.23 -32.99
CA ASP A 220 0.06 -12.22 -32.30
C ASP A 220 0.58 -11.98 -30.87
N VAL A 221 0.33 -10.77 -30.37
CA VAL A 221 0.81 -10.32 -29.06
C VAL A 221 -0.38 -10.13 -28.12
N SER A 222 -0.19 -10.37 -26.83
CA SER A 222 -1.27 -10.21 -25.85
C SER A 222 -1.55 -8.74 -25.54
N ALA A 223 -0.51 -7.90 -25.55
CA ALA A 223 -0.61 -6.45 -25.38
C ALA A 223 0.64 -5.75 -25.89
N VAL A 224 0.57 -4.43 -26.02
CA VAL A 224 1.70 -3.56 -26.32
C VAL A 224 1.80 -2.48 -25.24
N LEU A 225 2.94 -2.41 -24.57
CA LEU A 225 3.28 -1.34 -23.62
C LEU A 225 3.71 -0.11 -24.41
N VAL A 226 3.16 1.07 -24.09
CA VAL A 226 3.33 2.27 -24.91
C VAL A 226 3.85 3.43 -24.06
N LYS A 227 4.98 3.99 -24.49
CA LYS A 227 5.48 5.28 -24.04
C LYS A 227 5.16 6.32 -25.10
N LEU A 228 4.56 7.42 -24.68
CA LEU A 228 4.11 8.49 -25.56
C LEU A 228 5.13 9.63 -25.58
N ARG A 229 5.17 10.38 -26.68
CA ARG A 229 6.00 11.60 -26.74
C ARG A 229 5.39 12.79 -26.01
N SER A 230 4.08 12.78 -25.78
CA SER A 230 3.35 13.85 -25.07
C SER A 230 1.98 13.37 -24.56
N ALA A 231 1.36 14.12 -23.67
CA ALA A 231 -0.02 13.86 -23.24
C ALA A 231 -1.03 14.02 -24.37
N VAL A 232 -0.79 14.94 -25.32
CA VAL A 232 -1.66 15.16 -26.50
C VAL A 232 -1.67 13.92 -27.40
N ALA A 233 -0.53 13.23 -27.53
CA ALA A 233 -0.44 11.95 -28.24
C ALA A 233 -1.39 10.90 -27.66
N GLY A 234 -1.51 10.84 -26.33
CA GLY A 234 -2.40 9.90 -25.65
C GLY A 234 -3.86 10.16 -25.96
N GLN A 235 -4.28 11.42 -25.98
CA GLN A 235 -5.64 11.80 -26.38
C GLN A 235 -5.93 11.44 -27.85
N GLN A 236 -4.96 11.65 -28.76
CA GLN A 236 -5.10 11.29 -30.17
C GLN A 236 -5.29 9.78 -30.35
N LEU A 237 -4.48 8.96 -29.68
CA LEU A 237 -4.60 7.50 -29.75
C LEU A 237 -5.84 6.97 -29.03
N ASP A 238 -6.28 7.58 -27.92
CA ASP A 238 -7.56 7.24 -27.28
C ASP A 238 -8.75 7.50 -28.22
N MET A 239 -8.75 8.63 -28.93
CA MET A 239 -9.75 8.92 -29.96
C MET A 239 -9.71 7.88 -31.09
N LEU A 240 -8.54 7.57 -31.61
CA LEU A 240 -8.36 6.61 -32.71
C LEU A 240 -8.85 5.21 -32.32
N TYR A 241 -8.35 4.64 -31.23
CA TYR A 241 -8.61 3.25 -30.89
C TYR A 241 -9.91 3.03 -30.12
N ASN A 242 -10.29 3.94 -29.21
CA ASN A 242 -11.45 3.71 -28.34
C ASN A 242 -12.73 4.39 -28.82
N LYS A 243 -12.63 5.52 -29.54
CA LYS A 243 -13.80 6.29 -29.98
C LYS A 243 -14.16 6.05 -31.44
N GLN A 244 -13.16 5.91 -32.31
CA GLN A 244 -13.35 5.66 -33.74
C GLN A 244 -13.22 4.18 -34.10
N GLY A 245 -12.34 3.45 -33.41
CA GLY A 245 -12.14 2.01 -33.59
C GLY A 245 -13.02 1.13 -32.68
N ASP A 246 -13.20 -0.12 -33.11
CA ASP A 246 -13.97 -1.16 -32.42
C ASP A 246 -13.16 -2.43 -32.10
N ARG A 247 -12.05 -2.68 -32.80
CA ARG A 247 -11.21 -3.89 -32.66
C ARG A 247 -10.29 -3.92 -31.44
N LEU A 248 -9.79 -2.77 -30.99
CA LEU A 248 -8.74 -2.68 -29.96
C LEU A 248 -9.17 -1.82 -28.78
N THR A 249 -8.41 -1.88 -27.70
CA THR A 249 -8.56 -1.01 -26.53
C THR A 249 -7.23 -0.37 -26.20
N PHE A 250 -7.24 0.96 -26.12
CA PHE A 250 -6.10 1.77 -25.70
C PHE A 250 -6.33 2.26 -24.26
N ALA A 251 -5.68 1.63 -23.29
CA ALA A 251 -5.79 2.00 -21.90
C ALA A 251 -4.87 3.20 -21.59
N TRP A 252 -5.45 4.40 -21.63
CA TRP A 252 -4.81 5.66 -21.29
C TRP A 252 -5.81 6.61 -20.59
N PRO A 253 -5.35 7.49 -19.69
CA PRO A 253 -4.07 7.43 -18.97
C PRO A 253 -4.02 6.29 -17.95
N LEU A 254 -2.88 5.63 -17.76
CA LEU A 254 -2.80 4.47 -16.86
C LEU A 254 -3.16 4.80 -15.40
N GLY A 255 -2.75 5.97 -14.90
CA GLY A 255 -3.08 6.40 -13.54
C GLY A 255 -4.59 6.50 -13.28
N THR A 256 -5.38 6.95 -14.28
CA THR A 256 -6.84 7.04 -14.13
C THR A 256 -7.49 5.67 -14.25
N VAL A 257 -6.99 4.80 -15.13
CA VAL A 257 -7.47 3.42 -15.27
C VAL A 257 -7.23 2.64 -13.97
N LEU A 258 -6.04 2.74 -13.38
CA LEU A 258 -5.70 2.08 -12.12
C LEU A 258 -6.47 2.65 -10.93
N ALA A 259 -6.74 3.95 -10.90
CA ALA A 259 -7.57 4.56 -9.87
C ALA A 259 -8.99 3.98 -9.82
N GLN A 260 -9.51 3.42 -10.92
CA GLN A 260 -10.82 2.77 -10.94
C GLN A 260 -10.89 1.55 -10.03
N LEU A 261 -9.77 0.82 -9.84
CA LEU A 261 -9.72 -0.32 -8.92
C LEU A 261 -10.03 0.13 -7.48
N PHE A 262 -9.36 1.18 -7.03
CA PHE A 262 -9.56 1.75 -5.68
C PHE A 262 -10.93 2.40 -5.53
N ASN A 263 -11.46 3.02 -6.58
CA ASN A 263 -12.82 3.56 -6.52
C ASN A 263 -13.87 2.46 -6.29
N LYS A 264 -13.67 1.25 -6.85
CA LYS A 264 -14.54 0.09 -6.58
C LYS A 264 -14.36 -0.47 -5.18
N MET A 265 -13.15 -0.39 -4.61
CA MET A 265 -12.84 -0.84 -3.25
C MET A 265 -13.11 0.21 -2.16
N GLY A 266 -13.55 1.42 -2.52
CA GLY A 266 -13.67 2.55 -1.58
C GLY A 266 -14.59 2.31 -0.38
N TRP A 267 -15.49 1.33 -0.45
CA TRP A 267 -16.32 0.94 0.70
C TRP A 267 -15.53 0.18 1.77
N PHE A 268 -14.55 -0.65 1.40
CA PHE A 268 -13.66 -1.33 2.36
C PHE A 268 -12.86 -0.31 3.15
N ASP A 269 -12.38 0.72 2.46
CA ASP A 269 -11.68 1.84 3.06
C ASP A 269 -12.54 2.55 4.12
N GLN A 270 -13.84 2.76 3.84
CA GLN A 270 -14.79 3.37 4.79
C GLN A 270 -15.02 2.49 6.01
N VAL A 271 -15.09 1.16 5.84
CA VAL A 271 -15.25 0.23 6.95
C VAL A 271 -14.03 0.23 7.87
N LEU A 272 -12.81 0.18 7.32
CA LEU A 272 -11.58 0.23 8.12
C LEU A 272 -11.43 1.56 8.86
N GLU A 273 -11.82 2.67 8.21
CA GLU A 273 -11.82 4.00 8.83
C GLU A 273 -12.86 4.12 9.95
N LEU A 274 -14.07 3.58 9.76
CA LEU A 274 -15.09 3.49 10.80
C LEU A 274 -14.59 2.70 12.02
N VAL A 275 -13.94 1.56 11.81
CA VAL A 275 -13.35 0.77 12.90
C VAL A 275 -12.30 1.58 13.65
N ALA A 276 -11.41 2.29 12.94
CA ALA A 276 -10.42 3.15 13.57
C ALA A 276 -11.07 4.28 14.41
N TYR A 277 -12.16 4.89 13.91
CA TYR A 277 -12.92 5.90 14.66
C TYR A 277 -13.64 5.31 15.89
N LEU A 278 -14.21 4.10 15.78
CA LEU A 278 -14.83 3.42 16.92
C LEU A 278 -13.80 3.12 18.01
N VAL A 279 -12.61 2.65 17.64
CA VAL A 279 -11.51 2.42 18.59
C VAL A 279 -11.07 3.73 19.24
N ALA A 280 -10.98 4.83 18.49
CA ALA A 280 -10.71 6.16 19.03
C ALA A 280 -11.78 6.62 20.03
N LEU A 281 -13.07 6.37 19.73
CA LEU A 281 -14.18 6.70 20.60
C LEU A 281 -14.13 5.89 21.91
N VAL A 282 -13.87 4.59 21.83
CA VAL A 282 -13.69 3.72 23.01
C VAL A 282 -12.50 4.18 23.86
N ALA A 283 -11.40 4.59 23.22
CA ALA A 283 -10.24 5.15 23.92
C ALA A 283 -10.58 6.48 24.62
N ALA A 284 -11.35 7.36 23.99
CA ALA A 284 -11.84 8.59 24.63
C ALA A 284 -12.77 8.30 25.83
N GLY A 285 -13.66 7.30 25.71
CA GLY A 285 -14.46 6.81 26.83
C GLY A 285 -13.60 6.27 27.98
N SER A 286 -12.50 5.60 27.65
CA SER A 286 -11.53 5.09 28.64
C SER A 286 -10.82 6.25 29.38
N VAL A 287 -10.52 7.36 28.68
CA VAL A 287 -10.01 8.60 29.32
C VAL A 287 -11.04 9.18 30.27
N LEU A 288 -12.29 9.33 29.82
CA LEU A 288 -13.37 9.85 30.66
C LEU A 288 -13.56 9.01 31.93
N ALA A 289 -13.62 7.69 31.80
CA ALA A 289 -13.78 6.78 32.93
C ALA A 289 -12.58 6.86 33.89
N SER A 290 -11.35 6.88 33.37
CA SER A 290 -10.13 7.04 34.17
C SER A 290 -10.13 8.33 34.98
N ILE A 291 -10.41 9.46 34.33
CA ILE A 291 -10.45 10.76 34.98
C ILE A 291 -11.59 10.83 36.01
N TYR A 292 -12.75 10.24 35.70
CA TYR A 292 -13.88 10.18 36.63
C TYR A 292 -13.55 9.38 37.89
N ASN A 293 -12.90 8.22 37.74
CA ASN A 293 -12.47 7.39 38.86
C ASN A 293 -11.40 8.09 39.71
N SER A 294 -10.41 8.72 39.06
CA SER A 294 -9.39 9.50 39.78
C SER A 294 -10.00 10.70 40.50
N LEU A 295 -10.95 11.41 39.88
CA LEU A 295 -11.68 12.51 40.50
C LEU A 295 -12.44 12.05 41.75
N SER A 296 -13.09 10.90 41.68
CA SER A 296 -13.86 10.34 42.79
C SER A 296 -12.94 10.00 43.97
N ALA A 297 -11.78 9.41 43.69
CA ALA A 297 -10.78 9.07 44.71
C ALA A 297 -10.12 10.29 45.39
N ARG A 298 -10.04 11.44 44.71
CA ARG A 298 -9.42 12.68 45.23
C ARG A 298 -10.42 13.80 45.56
N ARG A 299 -11.71 13.48 45.65
CA ARG A 299 -12.78 14.48 45.86
C ARG A 299 -12.55 15.28 47.15
N ARG A 300 -12.13 14.60 48.23
CA ARG A 300 -11.79 15.22 49.53
C ARG A 300 -10.57 16.14 49.43
N ASP A 301 -9.50 15.71 48.75
CA ASP A 301 -8.29 16.52 48.56
C ASP A 301 -8.58 17.82 47.79
N LEU A 302 -9.43 17.75 46.76
CA LEU A 302 -9.86 18.92 46.00
C LEU A 302 -10.74 19.86 46.83
N ALA A 303 -11.57 19.32 47.73
CA ALA A 303 -12.36 20.11 48.67
C ALA A 303 -11.45 20.84 49.68
N ILE A 304 -10.41 20.18 50.21
CA ILE A 304 -9.41 20.79 51.10
C ILE A 304 -8.66 21.91 50.39
N LEU A 305 -8.19 21.68 49.15
CA LEU A 305 -7.50 22.72 48.37
C LEU A 305 -8.39 23.95 48.15
N ARG A 306 -9.68 23.74 47.86
CA ARG A 306 -10.65 24.83 47.69
C ARG A 306 -10.96 25.56 49.01
N ALA A 307 -11.01 24.84 50.14
CA ALA A 307 -11.16 25.44 51.47
C ALA A 307 -9.96 26.32 51.85
N LEU A 308 -8.75 25.95 51.41
CA LEU A 308 -7.52 26.72 51.59
C LEU A 308 -7.36 27.90 50.60
N GLY A 309 -8.37 28.19 49.78
CA GLY A 309 -8.39 29.35 48.87
C GLY A 309 -8.02 29.06 47.42
N ALA A 310 -7.86 27.79 47.00
CA ALA A 310 -7.62 27.46 45.60
C ALA A 310 -8.83 27.85 44.72
N ARG A 311 -8.55 28.63 43.66
CA ARG A 311 -9.57 29.05 42.69
C ARG A 311 -10.13 27.85 41.92
N ARG A 312 -11.43 27.88 41.60
CA ARG A 312 -12.11 26.81 40.86
C ARG A 312 -11.49 26.50 39.49
N ILE A 313 -10.91 27.51 38.83
CA ILE A 313 -10.19 27.38 37.57
C ILE A 313 -8.94 26.49 37.72
N LEU A 314 -8.28 26.50 38.90
CA LEU A 314 -7.12 25.66 39.15
C LEU A 314 -7.49 24.18 39.12
N VAL A 315 -8.62 23.80 39.74
CA VAL A 315 -9.14 22.43 39.74
C VAL A 315 -9.50 22.00 38.32
N PHE A 316 -10.26 22.84 37.60
CA PHE A 316 -10.61 22.59 36.21
C PHE A 316 -9.36 22.38 35.33
N ALA A 317 -8.40 23.33 35.38
CA ALA A 317 -7.18 23.27 34.59
C ALA A 317 -6.31 22.06 34.92
N SER A 318 -6.28 21.63 36.20
CA SER A 318 -5.53 20.44 36.61
C SER A 318 -6.08 19.15 35.98
N ILE A 319 -7.40 19.01 35.90
CA ILE A 319 -8.07 17.84 35.30
C ILE A 319 -7.88 17.79 33.78
N ILE A 320 -8.04 18.94 33.10
CA ILE A 320 -7.80 19.02 31.65
C ILE A 320 -6.33 18.72 31.34
N LEU A 321 -5.40 19.28 32.11
CA LEU A 321 -3.97 19.04 31.91
C LEU A 321 -3.59 17.57 32.17
N GLU A 322 -4.22 16.92 33.15
CA GLU A 322 -4.04 15.49 33.39
C GLU A 322 -4.53 14.65 32.21
N ALA A 323 -5.77 14.87 31.75
CA ALA A 323 -6.33 14.16 30.59
C ALA A 323 -5.47 14.37 29.34
N THR A 324 -5.03 15.61 29.10
CA THR A 324 -4.13 15.97 27.99
C THR A 324 -2.77 15.27 28.12
N SER A 325 -2.21 15.18 29.33
CA SER A 325 -0.93 14.52 29.58
C SER A 325 -1.02 13.01 29.33
N ILE A 326 -2.11 12.35 29.77
CA ILE A 326 -2.36 10.93 29.50
C ILE A 326 -2.48 10.70 27.98
N ALA A 327 -3.24 11.56 27.29
CA ALA A 327 -3.40 11.46 25.84
C ALA A 327 -2.07 11.67 25.09
N ALA A 328 -1.27 12.66 25.50
CA ALA A 328 0.05 12.92 24.92
C ALA A 328 1.01 11.73 25.13
N LEU A 329 1.04 11.15 26.34
CA LEU A 329 1.83 9.93 26.61
C LEU A 329 1.36 8.76 25.74
N GLY A 330 0.05 8.56 25.62
CA GLY A 330 -0.52 7.55 24.74
C GLY A 330 -0.12 7.75 23.28
N MET A 331 -0.09 8.99 22.79
CA MET A 331 0.33 9.29 21.42
C MET A 331 1.83 9.11 21.18
N VAL A 332 2.68 9.38 22.17
CA VAL A 332 4.12 9.03 22.07
C VAL A 332 4.27 7.52 21.94
N LEU A 333 3.53 6.73 22.73
CA LEU A 333 3.52 5.27 22.63
C LEU A 333 2.90 4.78 21.30
N ALA A 334 1.93 5.53 20.75
CA ALA A 334 1.29 5.20 19.47
C ALA A 334 2.28 5.18 18.31
N TRP A 335 3.30 6.05 18.32
CA TRP A 335 4.36 6.04 17.31
C TRP A 335 5.21 4.76 17.37
N GLY A 336 5.52 4.29 18.58
CA GLY A 336 6.20 3.01 18.78
C GLY A 336 5.36 1.84 18.27
N LEU A 337 4.07 1.84 18.58
CA LEU A 337 3.15 0.81 18.08
C LEU A 337 3.00 0.87 16.56
N TYR A 338 2.89 2.06 15.97
CA TYR A 338 2.86 2.27 14.52
C TYR A 338 4.11 1.68 13.87
N ALA A 339 5.31 1.93 14.41
CA ALA A 339 6.55 1.37 13.87
C ALA A 339 6.55 -0.17 13.91
N VAL A 340 6.05 -0.77 15.00
CA VAL A 340 5.92 -2.23 15.12
C VAL A 340 4.91 -2.78 14.09
N ILE A 341 3.73 -2.17 13.99
CA ILE A 341 2.69 -2.60 13.04
C ILE A 341 3.18 -2.46 11.59
N MET A 342 3.74 -1.31 11.22
CA MET A 342 4.25 -1.08 9.87
C MET A 342 5.45 -1.97 9.53
N GLY A 343 6.31 -2.27 10.50
CA GLY A 343 7.38 -3.25 10.33
C GLY A 343 6.85 -4.65 9.99
N ALA A 344 5.84 -5.12 10.73
CA ALA A 344 5.19 -6.39 10.47
C ALA A 344 4.43 -6.40 9.12
N VAL A 345 3.61 -5.38 8.87
CA VAL A 345 2.78 -5.27 7.65
C VAL A 345 3.64 -5.16 6.40
N SER A 346 4.68 -4.32 6.41
CA SER A 346 5.60 -4.21 5.26
C SER A 346 6.33 -5.53 4.99
N ALA A 347 6.76 -6.26 6.02
CA ALA A 347 7.39 -7.56 5.86
C ALA A 347 6.43 -8.60 5.25
N VAL A 348 5.19 -8.68 5.74
CA VAL A 348 4.16 -9.60 5.22
C VAL A 348 3.80 -9.26 3.77
N ILE A 349 3.55 -7.99 3.47
CA ILE A 349 3.19 -7.56 2.11
C ILE A 349 4.34 -7.81 1.15
N ARG A 350 5.58 -7.45 1.52
CA ARG A 350 6.76 -7.73 0.68
C ARG A 350 6.95 -9.22 0.46
N ALA A 351 6.75 -10.04 1.49
CA ALA A 351 6.84 -11.48 1.36
C ALA A 351 5.77 -12.01 0.38
N GLN A 352 4.50 -11.68 0.56
CA GLN A 352 3.43 -12.29 -0.23
C GLN A 352 3.31 -11.71 -1.64
N THR A 353 3.65 -10.43 -1.82
CA THR A 353 3.35 -9.69 -3.05
C THR A 353 4.57 -9.10 -3.73
N GLY A 354 5.75 -9.11 -3.09
CA GLY A 354 6.94 -8.41 -3.60
C GLY A 354 6.83 -6.88 -3.55
N VAL A 355 5.67 -6.32 -3.20
CA VAL A 355 5.45 -4.88 -3.09
C VAL A 355 6.17 -4.33 -1.87
N VAL A 356 6.94 -3.26 -2.06
CA VAL A 356 7.66 -2.58 -0.99
C VAL A 356 6.84 -1.40 -0.50
N LEU A 357 6.45 -1.45 0.78
CA LEU A 357 5.95 -0.29 1.51
C LEU A 357 7.12 0.34 2.28
N ASP A 358 7.11 1.66 2.41
CA ASP A 358 8.12 2.40 3.17
C ASP A 358 7.53 2.83 4.53
N PRO A 359 7.88 2.16 5.64
CA PRO A 359 7.38 2.50 6.97
C PRO A 359 7.71 3.93 7.43
N TRP A 360 8.67 4.59 6.79
CA TRP A 360 9.18 5.90 7.18
C TRP A 360 8.76 7.02 6.22
N ALA A 361 8.02 6.70 5.16
CA ALA A 361 7.52 7.70 4.25
C ALA A 361 6.62 8.69 4.99
N TRP A 362 6.93 9.98 4.83
CA TRP A 362 6.18 11.04 5.48
C TRP A 362 4.73 11.04 5.04
N ASP A 363 3.85 11.18 6.03
CA ASP A 363 2.43 11.28 5.79
C ASP A 363 1.77 12.25 6.81
N PRO A 364 0.92 13.21 6.36
CA PRO A 364 0.23 14.14 7.27
C PRO A 364 -0.54 13.51 8.43
N VAL A 365 -1.04 12.27 8.28
CA VAL A 365 -1.79 11.58 9.35
C VAL A 365 -0.93 11.31 10.57
N LEU A 366 0.39 11.15 10.39
CA LEU A 366 1.34 10.91 11.47
C LEU A 366 1.39 12.08 12.45
N VAL A 367 0.95 13.27 12.04
CA VAL A 367 0.83 14.45 12.91
C VAL A 367 -0.63 14.75 13.25
N ILE A 368 -1.51 14.75 12.25
CA ILE A 368 -2.92 15.13 12.43
C ILE A 368 -3.62 14.18 13.39
N ALA A 369 -3.41 12.87 13.27
CA ALA A 369 -4.10 11.91 14.14
C ALA A 369 -3.65 11.99 15.60
N PRO A 370 -2.34 12.03 15.93
CA PRO A 370 -1.90 12.27 17.29
C PRO A 370 -2.46 13.57 17.90
N LEU A 371 -2.41 14.67 17.15
CA LEU A 371 -2.98 15.94 17.63
C LEU A 371 -4.48 15.84 17.88
N ALA A 372 -5.23 15.24 16.95
CA ALA A 372 -6.66 15.06 17.09
C ALA A 372 -7.03 14.19 18.30
N LEU A 373 -6.28 13.12 18.57
CA LEU A 373 -6.51 12.24 19.72
C LEU A 373 -6.11 12.90 21.05
N VAL A 374 -5.08 13.75 21.07
CA VAL A 374 -4.75 14.57 22.24
C VAL A 374 -5.87 15.56 22.55
N VAL A 375 -6.39 16.24 21.52
CA VAL A 375 -7.54 17.14 21.66
C VAL A 375 -8.77 16.37 22.15
N LEU A 376 -9.05 15.20 21.58
CA LEU A 376 -10.17 14.35 22.00
C LEU A 376 -10.04 13.91 23.46
N GLY A 377 -8.83 13.54 23.91
CA GLY A 377 -8.55 13.24 25.30
C GLY A 377 -8.77 14.43 26.24
N ALA A 378 -8.34 15.62 25.83
CA ALA A 378 -8.61 16.86 26.58
C ALA A 378 -10.12 17.15 26.69
N LEU A 379 -10.86 16.99 25.59
CA LEU A 379 -12.32 17.14 25.54
C LEU A 379 -13.04 16.13 26.43
N ALA A 380 -12.59 14.87 26.46
CA ALA A 380 -13.13 13.84 27.35
C ALA A 380 -12.99 14.21 28.83
N GLY A 381 -11.94 14.98 29.19
CA GLY A 381 -11.72 15.51 30.54
C GLY A 381 -12.66 16.66 30.94
N VAL A 382 -13.34 17.31 29.99
CA VAL A 382 -14.20 18.48 30.27
C VAL A 382 -15.40 18.10 31.13
N LEU A 383 -16.08 16.99 30.82
CA LEU A 383 -17.26 16.55 31.57
C LEU A 383 -16.94 16.26 33.06
N PRO A 384 -15.92 15.44 33.40
CA PRO A 384 -15.47 15.31 34.78
C PRO A 384 -15.03 16.62 35.42
N ALA A 385 -14.35 17.51 34.67
CA ALA A 385 -13.87 18.78 35.20
C ALA A 385 -15.01 19.74 35.58
N ILE A 386 -16.08 19.78 34.78
CA ILE A 386 -17.31 20.55 35.11
C ILE A 386 -17.99 19.98 36.35
N LYS A 387 -18.09 18.65 36.47
CA LYS A 387 -18.65 18.00 37.67
C LYS A 387 -17.82 18.27 38.93
N ALA A 388 -16.49 18.29 38.80
CA ALA A 388 -15.60 18.67 39.90
C ALA A 388 -15.79 20.14 40.33
N TYR A 389 -16.03 21.02 39.35
CA TYR A 389 -16.25 22.45 39.55
C TYR A 389 -17.54 22.75 40.34
N SER A 390 -18.60 21.97 40.14
CA SER A 390 -19.92 22.18 40.77
C SER A 390 -20.06 21.58 42.17
N ASN A 391 -19.18 20.67 42.58
CA ASN A 391 -19.26 20.02 43.89
C ASN A 391 -19.14 21.03 45.07
N PRO A 392 -20.09 21.03 46.05
CA PRO A 392 -20.01 21.84 47.27
C PRO A 392 -18.86 21.39 48.17
N VAL A 393 -18.15 22.34 48.79
CA VAL A 393 -17.00 22.02 49.66
C VAL A 393 -17.48 21.40 50.98
N ALA A 394 -18.58 21.91 51.54
CA ALA A 394 -19.11 21.47 52.83
C ALA A 394 -19.53 19.98 52.83
N GLU A 395 -20.22 19.53 51.77
CA GLU A 395 -20.66 18.14 51.62
C GLU A 395 -19.50 17.16 51.49
N ASN A 396 -18.37 17.60 50.93
CA ASN A 396 -17.21 16.75 50.65
C ASN A 396 -16.17 16.70 51.77
N LEU A 397 -16.37 17.49 52.82
CA LEU A 397 -15.55 17.50 54.03
C LEU A 397 -16.27 16.86 55.22
N ALA A 398 -17.58 16.60 55.10
CA ALA A 398 -18.34 15.86 56.09
C ALA A 398 -17.75 14.44 56.25
N PRO A 399 -17.61 13.91 57.48
CA PRO A 399 -17.21 12.53 57.68
C PRO A 399 -18.28 11.60 57.09
N GLU A 400 -17.87 10.64 56.26
CA GLU A 400 -18.73 9.52 55.89
C GLU A 400 -18.87 8.63 57.13
N SER A 401 -20.09 8.56 57.68
CA SER A 401 -20.46 7.75 58.85
C SER A 401 -20.64 6.28 58.51
#